data_AF-A0A7W0FTV0-F1
#
_entry.id   AF-A0A7W0FTV0-F1
#
_cell.length_a   1.000
_cell.length_b   1.000
_cell.length_c   1.000
_cell.angle_alpha   90.00
_cell.angle_beta   90.00
_cell.angle_gamma   90.00
#
_symmetry.space_group_name_H-M   'P 1'
#
loop_
_entity.id
_entity.type
_entity.pdbx_description
1 polymer ?
#
loop_
_entity_poly.entity_id
_entity_poly.type
_entity_poly.pdbx_seq_one_letter_code
_entity_poly.pdbx_strand_id
1 'polypeptide(L)' 'MKEFNEGISYGAHEARDGVNLSTQTKSSPIVSPSKILLLPKNTAFIKLPRNYPIVTVKLKITKKLKKENQI' A
#
# COMPACT_ATOMS: atom_id res chain seq x y z
N MET A 1 -4.29 3.68 -6.76
CA MET A 1 -5.73 3.87 -6.50
C MET A 1 -5.92 5.38 -6.47
N LYS A 2 -6.72 5.93 -7.39
CA LYS A 2 -6.82 7.37 -7.63
C LYS A 2 -8.19 7.79 -7.08
N GLU A 3 -8.21 8.57 -6.01
CA GLU A 3 -9.44 9.15 -5.46
C GLU A 3 -9.53 10.61 -5.93
N PHE A 4 -10.68 10.98 -6.51
CA PHE A 4 -10.97 12.32 -6.99
C PHE A 4 -11.81 13.04 -5.93
N ASN A 5 -11.31 14.15 -5.40
CA ASN A 5 -12.07 15.01 -4.50
C ASN A 5 -12.35 16.32 -5.25
N GLU A 6 -13.58 16.49 -5.73
CA GLU A 6 -14.07 17.73 -6.32
C GLU A 6 -14.43 18.70 -5.19
N GLY A 7 -13.59 19.72 -4.97
CA GLY A 7 -13.90 20.80 -4.04
C GLY A 7 -14.80 21.84 -4.71
N ILE A 8 -16.11 21.79 -4.46
CA ILE A 8 -17.05 22.83 -4.92
C ILE A 8 -17.05 23.98 -3.90
N SER A 9 -16.33 25.05 -4.21
CA SER A 9 -16.22 26.24 -3.35
C SER A 9 -17.36 27.22 -3.66
N TYR A 10 -18.44 27.19 -2.87
CA TYR A 10 -19.48 28.22 -2.90
C TYR A 10 -19.09 29.38 -1.97
N GLY A 11 -18.50 30.42 -2.55
CA GLY A 11 -18.09 31.63 -1.81
C GLY A 11 -17.84 32.82 -2.72
N ALA A 12 -18.94 33.47 -3.13
CA ALA A 12 -19.09 34.86 -3.57
C ALA A 12 -17.84 35.65 -4.03
N HIS A 13 -17.66 35.81 -5.36
CA HIS A 13 -17.58 37.13 -6.01
C HIS A 13 -17.59 37.02 -7.54
N GLU A 14 -18.24 37.99 -8.18
CA GLU A 14 -18.47 38.10 -9.62
C GLU A 14 -17.17 38.20 -10.44
N ALA A 15 -17.21 37.64 -11.64
CA ALA A 15 -16.27 37.84 -12.75
C ALA A 15 -14.81 37.38 -12.56
N ARG A 16 -14.60 36.05 -12.62
CA ARG A 16 -13.58 35.44 -13.50
C ARG A 16 -13.82 33.94 -13.54
N ASP A 17 -14.00 33.38 -14.72
CA ASP A 17 -14.07 31.93 -14.98
C ASP A 17 -12.69 31.29 -14.68
N GLY A 18 -12.39 31.15 -13.39
CA GLY A 18 -11.17 30.55 -12.87
C GLY A 18 -11.51 29.22 -12.23
N VAL A 19 -11.82 28.21 -13.03
CA VAL A 19 -11.88 26.84 -12.55
C VAL A 19 -10.48 26.40 -12.13
N ASN A 20 -10.18 26.44 -10.83
CA ASN A 20 -8.95 25.85 -10.31
C ASN A 20 -9.15 24.33 -10.18
N LEU A 21 -9.00 23.63 -11.31
CA LEU A 21 -8.83 22.17 -11.36
C LEU A 21 -7.45 21.80 -10.79
N SER A 22 -7.26 22.05 -9.49
CA SER A 22 -6.11 21.54 -8.77
C SER A 22 -6.27 20.02 -8.62
N THR A 23 -5.83 19.28 -9.64
CA THR A 23 -5.72 17.82 -9.58
C THR A 23 -4.63 17.47 -8.57
N GLN A 24 -4.97 17.49 -7.27
CA GLN A 24 -4.09 17.04 -6.21
C GLN A 24 -3.89 15.54 -6.36
N THR A 25 -2.83 15.16 -7.06
CA THR A 25 -2.42 13.76 -7.19
C THR A 25 -1.76 13.35 -5.87
N LYS A 26 -2.58 12.89 -4.90
CA LYS A 26 -2.07 12.32 -3.66
C LYS A 26 -1.63 10.88 -3.93
N SER A 27 -0.33 10.63 -3.79
CA SER A 27 0.23 9.27 -3.81
C SER A 27 -0.04 8.61 -2.46
N SER A 28 -1.09 7.80 -2.38
CA SER A 28 -1.30 6.93 -1.22
C SER A 28 -0.31 5.75 -1.25
N PRO A 29 0.32 5.37 -0.13
CA PRO A 29 1.19 4.21 -0.09
C PRO A 29 0.39 2.92 -0.37
N ILE A 30 1.00 1.98 -1.12
CA ILE A 30 0.36 0.70 -1.51
C ILE A 30 0.07 -0.18 -0.27
N VAL A 31 0.92 -0.07 0.76
CA VAL A 31 0.74 -0.71 2.06
C VAL A 31 0.72 0.37 3.13
N SER A 32 -0.40 0.50 3.85
CA SER A 32 -0.50 1.45 4.95
C SER A 32 0.26 0.96 6.18
N PRO A 33 0.77 1.86 7.03
CA PRO A 33 1.40 1.48 8.30
C PRO A 33 0.50 0.59 9.17
N SER A 34 -0.81 0.88 9.20
CA SER A 34 -1.80 0.07 9.91
C SER A 34 -1.85 -1.38 9.41
N LYS A 35 -1.73 -1.61 8.09
CA LYS A 35 -1.68 -2.96 7.52
C LYS A 35 -0.45 -3.74 7.97
N ILE A 36 0.68 -3.07 8.22
CA ILE A 36 1.90 -3.70 8.73
C ILE A 36 1.70 -4.10 10.20
N LEU A 37 1.11 -3.22 11.01
CA LEU A 37 0.84 -3.48 12.43
C LEU A 37 -0.16 -4.63 12.64
N LEU A 38 -1.16 -4.74 11.75
CA LEU A 38 -2.21 -5.76 11.81
C LEU A 38 -1.86 -7.05 11.03
N LEU A 39 -0.59 -7.27 10.68
CA LEU A 39 -0.18 -8.46 9.95
C LEU A 39 -0.43 -9.74 10.79
N PRO A 40 -1.14 -10.74 10.24
CA PRO A 40 -1.35 -12.00 10.95
C PRO A 40 -0.06 -12.82 11.06
N LYS A 41 -0.01 -13.71 12.06
CA LYS A 41 1.16 -14.56 12.32
C LYS A 41 1.60 -15.30 11.05
N ASN A 42 2.91 -15.31 10.82
CA ASN A 42 3.56 -15.93 9.67
C ASN A 42 3.12 -15.34 8.31
N THR A 43 2.79 -14.05 8.24
CA THR A 43 2.46 -13.38 6.97
C THR A 43 3.42 -12.22 6.73
N ALA A 44 3.83 -12.02 5.48
CA ALA A 44 4.77 -10.96 5.11
C ALA A 44 4.40 -10.32 3.76
N PHE A 45 4.67 -9.02 3.63
CA PHE A 45 4.67 -8.33 2.35
C PHE A 45 6.06 -8.40 1.74
N ILE A 46 6.18 -8.87 0.51
CA ILE A 46 7.46 -9.02 -0.20
C ILE A 46 7.46 -8.12 -1.43
N LYS A 47 8.49 -7.28 -1.52
CA LYS A 47 8.82 -6.52 -2.72
C LYS A 47 10.14 -7.03 -3.27
N LEU A 48 10.10 -7.61 -4.46
CA LEU A 48 11.30 -8.06 -5.17
C LEU A 48 11.95 -6.87 -5.90
N PRO A 49 13.28 -6.91 -6.12
CA PRO A 49 13.93 -5.95 -7.00
C PRO A 49 13.38 -6.09 -8.43
N ARG A 50 13.43 -5.02 -9.24
CA ARG A 50 12.79 -4.87 -10.58
C ARG A 50 11.29 -4.51 -10.50
N ASN A 51 10.65 -4.43 -11.66
CA ASN A 51 9.24 -4.08 -11.84
C ASN A 51 8.28 -5.25 -11.48
N TYR A 52 8.53 -5.93 -10.36
CA TYR A 52 7.62 -6.95 -9.85
C TYR A 52 6.60 -6.32 -8.90
N PRO A 53 5.33 -6.77 -8.93
CA PRO A 53 4.32 -6.30 -8.01
C PRO A 53 4.65 -6.73 -6.57
N ILE A 54 4.18 -5.95 -5.59
CA ILE A 54 4.25 -6.34 -4.19
C ILE A 54 3.26 -7.47 -3.92
N VAL A 55 3.69 -8.50 -3.20
CA VAL A 55 2.86 -9.68 -2.92
C VAL A 55 2.77 -9.94 -1.41
N THR A 56 1.67 -10.56 -0.99
CA THR A 56 1.48 -11.02 0.38
C THR A 56 1.70 -12.53 0.42
N VAL A 57 2.57 -13.01 1.30
CA VAL A 57 2.88 -14.45 1.42
C VAL A 57 2.64 -14.96 2.83
N LYS A 58 2.19 -16.22 2.94
CA LYS A 58 2.06 -16.94 4.21
C LYS A 58 3.21 -17.92 4.36
N LEU A 59 4.04 -17.71 5.37
CA LEU A 59 5.21 -18.52 5.70
C LEU A 59 4.77 -19.79 6.44
N LYS A 60 5.20 -20.95 5.93
CA LYS A 60 5.01 -22.23 6.64
C LYS A 60 6.26 -22.53 7.47
N ILE A 61 6.12 -22.53 8.79
CA ILE A 61 7.21 -22.90 9.68
C ILE A 61 7.33 -24.42 9.70
N THR A 62 8.35 -24.95 9.04
CA THR A 62 8.69 -26.38 9.09
C THR A 62 9.86 -26.57 10.05
N LYS A 63 9.73 -27.51 11.01
CA LYS A 63 10.86 -27.91 11.85
C LYS A 63 11.89 -28.61 10.96
N LYS A 64 13.15 -28.15 10.97
CA LYS A 64 14.25 -28.93 10.40
C LYS A 64 14.47 -30.12 11.31
N LEU A 65 14.26 -31.34 10.79
CA LEU A 65 14.72 -32.53 11.51
C LEU A 65 16.26 -32.47 11.56
N LYS A 66 16.84 -32.60 12.76
CA LYS A 66 18.26 -32.92 12.92
C LYS A 66 18.47 -34.23 12.17
N LYS A 67 19.28 -34.23 11.12
CA LYS A 67 19.86 -35.47 10.62
C LYS A 67 20.94 -35.87 11.63
N GLU A 68 20.55 -36.66 12.61
CA GLU A 68 21.50 -37.48 13.34
C GLU A 68 22.00 -38.54 12.37
N ASN A 69 23.13 -38.28 11.71
CA ASN A 69 23.87 -39.32 11.03
C ASN A 69 24.37 -40.28 12.12
N GLN A 70 23.71 -41.43 12.22
CA GLN A 70 24.27 -42.61 12.85
C GLN A 70 25.16 -43.33 11.83
N ILE A 71 26.21 -43.95 12.38
CA ILE A 71 27.21 -44.87 11.80
C ILE A 71 28.45 -44.17 11.23
#